data_AF-A0A7V9J0T8-F1
#
_entry.id   AF-A0A7V9J0T8-F1
#
_cell.length_a   1.000
_cell.length_b   1.000
_cell.length_c   1.000
_cell.angle_alpha   90.00
_cell.angle_beta   90.00
_cell.angle_gamma   90.00
#
_symmetry.space_group_name_H-M   'P 1'
#
loop_
_entity.id
_entity.type
_entity.pdbx_description
1 polymer ?
#
loop_
_entity_poly.entity_id
_entity_poly.type
_entity_poly.pdbx_seq_one_letter_code
_entity_poly.pdbx_strand_id
1 'polypeptide(L)'
;MATFAIRAIADAGLLDPTGDFYDYKSIEPTEGNWVATFDAKDCHGSLRSGACSEGPVANAQLHITSAGDALDITEATGPFDEEAKQKLLRYEGSDMSPQEPHFEYPYVEVVEFDEGERGILGSDIWTGPIPYGLPGGAGGCNGYLFNKQGEVIF
;
A
#
# COMPACT_ATOMS: atom_id res chain seq x y z
N MET A 1 -10.00 8.22 1.85
CA MET A 1 -8.70 8.90 2.13
C MET A 1 -7.50 7.97 2.44
N ALA A 2 -7.49 7.16 3.50
CA ALA A 2 -6.35 6.25 3.78
C ALA A 2 -6.02 5.34 2.59
N THR A 3 -7.06 4.73 2.01
CA THR A 3 -6.95 3.91 0.79
C THR A 3 -6.33 4.68 -0.38
N PHE A 4 -6.71 5.94 -0.59
CA PHE A 4 -6.12 6.80 -1.63
C PHE A 4 -4.61 6.98 -1.41
N ALA A 5 -4.19 7.29 -0.17
CA ALA A 5 -2.78 7.46 0.15
C ALA A 5 -1.96 6.17 -0.07
N ILE A 6 -2.50 5.01 0.34
CA ILE A 6 -1.80 3.73 0.17
C ILE A 6 -1.70 3.34 -1.31
N ARG A 7 -2.76 3.55 -2.11
CA ARG A 7 -2.70 3.33 -3.56
C ARG A 7 -1.67 4.24 -4.22
N ALA A 8 -1.57 5.50 -3.80
CA ALA A 8 -0.56 6.42 -4.33
C ALA A 8 0.87 5.93 -4.07
N ILE A 9 1.16 5.46 -2.85
CA ILE A 9 2.45 4.83 -2.49
C ILE A 9 2.69 3.59 -3.34
N ALA A 10 1.69 2.71 -3.51
CA ALA A 10 1.80 1.51 -4.32
C ALA A 10 2.10 1.82 -5.80
N ASP A 11 1.34 2.72 -6.42
CA ASP A 11 1.51 3.12 -7.82
C ASP A 11 2.83 3.88 -8.06
N ALA A 12 3.37 4.53 -7.03
CA ALA A 12 4.70 5.10 -7.07
C ALA A 12 5.82 4.04 -7.01
N GLY A 13 5.50 2.77 -6.71
CA GLY A 13 6.46 1.68 -6.55
C GLY A 13 7.08 1.61 -5.15
N LEU A 14 6.44 2.22 -4.15
CA LEU A 14 6.98 2.39 -2.80
C LEU A 14 6.45 1.36 -1.78
N LEU A 15 5.79 0.31 -2.28
CA LEU A 15 5.52 -0.92 -1.54
C LEU A 15 6.43 -2.04 -2.07
N ASP A 16 7.74 -1.79 -2.12
CA ASP A 16 8.74 -2.77 -2.57
C ASP A 16 9.35 -3.51 -1.37
N PRO A 17 8.97 -4.78 -1.15
CA PRO A 17 9.47 -5.59 -0.03
C PRO A 17 10.91 -6.09 -0.23
N THR A 18 11.54 -5.75 -1.35
CA THR A 18 12.96 -6.01 -1.67
C THR A 18 13.79 -4.73 -1.83
N GLY A 19 13.15 -3.57 -1.63
CA GLY A 19 13.75 -2.25 -1.76
C GLY A 19 13.18 -1.29 -0.73
N ASP A 20 12.63 -0.17 -1.22
CA ASP A 20 12.02 0.83 -0.36
C ASP A 20 10.55 0.47 -0.04
N PHE A 21 10.24 0.33 1.25
CA PHE A 21 8.90 -0.01 1.72
C PHE A 21 8.35 1.07 2.64
N TYR A 22 7.21 1.64 2.29
CA TYR A 22 6.55 2.69 3.06
C TYR A 22 5.30 2.14 3.73
N ASP A 23 5.45 1.79 5.01
CA ASP A 23 4.38 1.18 5.81
C ASP A 23 3.40 2.26 6.29
N TYR A 24 2.10 2.06 6.04
CA TYR A 24 1.09 3.05 6.40
C TYR A 24 0.90 3.11 7.92
N LYS A 25 0.97 4.31 8.49
CA LYS A 25 0.86 4.54 9.94
C LYS A 25 -0.47 5.16 10.32
N SER A 26 -0.78 6.31 9.72
CA SER A 26 -1.95 7.09 10.09
C SER A 26 -2.38 8.03 8.98
N ILE A 27 -3.61 8.52 9.09
CA ILE A 27 -4.08 9.66 8.32
C ILE A 27 -4.85 10.59 9.25
N GLU A 28 -4.49 11.86 9.21
CA GLU A 28 -5.04 12.87 10.11
C GLU A 28 -5.62 14.02 9.30
N PRO A 29 -6.85 14.47 9.61
CA PRO A 29 -7.37 15.68 9.03
C PRO A 29 -6.59 16.89 9.57
N THR A 30 -6.20 17.79 8.68
CA THR A 30 -5.66 19.12 8.96
C THR A 30 -6.61 20.17 8.37
N GLU A 31 -6.43 21.46 8.64
CA GLU A 31 -7.36 22.52 8.21
C GLU A 31 -7.66 22.47 6.68
N GLY A 32 -8.76 21.80 6.31
CA GLY A 32 -9.18 21.60 4.91
C GLY A 32 -8.43 20.51 4.12
N ASN A 33 -7.49 19.80 4.74
CA ASN A 33 -6.60 18.84 4.07
C ASN A 33 -6.46 17.56 4.90
N TRP A 34 -5.71 16.57 4.39
CA TRP A 34 -5.31 15.38 5.14
C TRP A 34 -3.82 15.18 5.02
N VAL A 35 -3.22 14.65 6.09
CA VAL A 35 -1.82 14.24 6.09
C VAL A 35 -1.78 12.75 6.38
N ALA A 36 -1.35 11.97 5.39
CA ALA A 36 -1.06 10.55 5.55
C ALA A 36 0.40 10.39 5.95
N THR A 37 0.68 9.60 6.98
CA THR A 37 2.03 9.33 7.47
C THR A 37 2.40 7.88 7.21
N PHE A 38 3.63 7.68 6.76
CA PHE A 38 4.23 6.38 6.49
C PHE A 38 5.55 6.23 7.23
N ASP A 39 5.81 5.03 7.72
CA ASP A 39 7.10 4.61 8.25
C ASP A 39 7.92 4.06 7.07
N ALA A 40 8.96 4.80 6.65
CA ALA A 40 9.88 4.34 5.62
C ALA A 40 10.79 3.27 6.20
N LYS A 41 10.82 2.11 5.56
CA LYS A 41 11.65 0.97 5.92
C LYS A 41 12.57 0.63 4.77
N ASP A 42 13.78 0.27 5.14
CA ASP A 42 14.76 -0.25 4.20
C ASP A 42 14.65 -1.78 4.22
N CYS A 43 14.18 -2.36 3.11
CA CYS A 43 14.01 -3.79 2.93
C CYS A 43 15.11 -4.34 2.03
N HIS A 44 16.30 -4.56 2.58
CA HIS A 44 17.41 -5.19 1.87
C HIS A 44 17.62 -6.63 2.35
N GLY A 45 17.12 -7.61 1.60
CA GLY A 45 17.40 -9.03 1.82
C GLY A 45 16.38 -9.97 1.17
N SER A 46 16.40 -11.27 1.53
CA SER A 46 15.47 -12.22 0.93
C SER A 46 14.07 -12.13 1.56
N LEU A 47 13.05 -12.32 0.73
CA LEU A 47 11.64 -12.21 1.11
C LEU A 47 11.22 -13.17 2.24
N ARG A 48 11.98 -14.26 2.46
CA ARG A 48 11.72 -15.25 3.52
C ARG A 48 12.19 -14.79 4.91
N SER A 49 13.23 -13.96 5.02
CA SER A 49 13.76 -13.55 6.32
C SER A 49 13.10 -12.29 6.89
N GLY A 50 12.18 -11.66 6.14
CA GLY A 50 11.55 -10.41 6.57
C GLY A 50 12.55 -9.26 6.70
N ALA A 51 13.44 -9.11 5.71
CA ALA A 51 14.65 -8.29 5.78
C ALA A 51 14.43 -6.77 5.77
N CYS A 52 13.26 -6.31 6.17
CA CYS A 52 13.03 -4.90 6.46
C CYS A 52 13.67 -4.55 7.81
N SER A 53 14.17 -3.33 7.93
CA SER A 53 14.64 -2.78 9.20
C SER A 53 13.59 -2.96 10.32
N GLU A 54 14.02 -3.30 11.55
CA GLU A 54 13.12 -3.53 12.70
C GLU A 54 12.34 -2.27 13.14
N GLY A 55 12.68 -1.10 12.60
CA GLY A 55 11.97 0.15 12.80
C GLY A 55 12.06 1.06 11.58
N PRO A 56 11.31 2.17 11.55
CA PRO A 56 11.41 3.15 10.49
C PRO A 56 12.82 3.74 10.44
N VAL A 57 13.40 3.81 9.25
CA VAL A 57 14.62 4.59 9.01
C VAL A 57 14.28 6.08 8.92
N ALA A 58 13.04 6.43 8.54
CA ALA A 58 12.49 7.77 8.59
C ALA A 58 10.96 7.76 8.54
N ASN A 59 10.33 8.91 8.74
CA ASN A 59 8.92 9.12 8.44
C ASN A 59 8.78 9.80 7.08
N ALA A 60 7.71 9.47 6.37
CA ALA A 60 7.29 10.15 5.16
C ALA A 60 5.84 10.59 5.26
N GLN A 61 5.48 11.68 4.58
CA GLN A 61 4.15 12.25 4.63
C GLN A 61 3.65 12.62 3.24
N LEU A 62 2.36 12.35 3.01
CA LEU A 62 1.63 12.82 1.84
C LEU A 62 0.55 13.81 2.31
N HIS A 63 0.59 15.02 1.77
CA HIS A 63 -0.45 16.02 1.98
C HIS A 63 -1.46 15.90 0.85
N ILE A 64 -2.71 15.70 1.24
CA ILE A 64 -3.82 15.40 0.33
C ILE A 64 -4.84 16.50 0.48
N THR A 65 -5.28 17.04 -0.66
CA THR A 65 -6.38 17.99 -0.72
C THR A 65 -7.56 17.38 -1.45
N SER A 66 -8.76 17.86 -1.16
CA SER A 66 -9.97 17.47 -1.89
C SER A 66 -10.59 18.67 -2.57
N ALA A 67 -10.87 18.55 -3.86
CA ALA A 67 -11.62 19.53 -4.63
C ALA A 67 -12.91 18.88 -5.17
N GLY A 68 -13.96 18.88 -4.36
CA GLY A 68 -15.18 18.12 -4.67
C GLY A 68 -14.93 16.62 -4.51
N ASP A 69 -15.14 15.85 -5.58
CA ASP A 69 -14.92 14.40 -5.58
C ASP A 69 -13.47 14.01 -5.94
N ALA A 70 -12.64 14.97 -6.35
CA ALA A 70 -11.25 14.77 -6.72
C ALA A 70 -10.32 14.88 -5.50
N LEU A 71 -9.32 14.00 -5.46
CA LEU A 71 -8.26 13.96 -4.46
C LEU A 71 -6.90 14.09 -5.16
N ASP A 72 -6.07 14.98 -4.63
CA ASP A 72 -4.75 15.29 -5.17
C ASP A 72 -3.70 15.27 -4.05
N ILE A 73 -2.50 14.76 -4.37
CA ILE A 73 -1.32 14.91 -3.50
C ILE A 73 -0.62 16.22 -3.85
N THR A 74 -0.67 17.18 -2.94
CA THR A 74 -0.03 18.49 -3.14
C THR A 74 1.38 18.57 -2.61
N GLU A 75 1.74 17.69 -1.66
CA GLU A 75 3.07 17.63 -1.09
C GLU A 75 3.43 16.19 -0.71
N ALA A 76 4.68 15.83 -0.97
CA ALA A 76 5.28 14.57 -0.54
C ALA A 76 6.62 14.89 0.15
N THR A 77 6.70 14.63 1.46
CA THR A 77 7.88 14.88 2.30
C THR A 77 8.40 13.56 2.87
N GLY A 78 9.72 13.45 3.08
CA GLY A 78 10.36 12.21 3.51
C GLY A 78 11.42 11.74 2.51
N PRO A 79 11.97 10.53 2.70
CA PRO A 79 13.09 10.01 1.91
C PRO A 79 12.67 9.45 0.54
N PHE A 80 11.71 10.06 -0.14
CA PHE A 80 11.32 9.66 -1.49
C PHE A 80 12.43 10.00 -2.48
N ASP A 81 12.74 9.08 -3.41
CA ASP A 81 13.53 9.45 -4.58
C ASP A 81 12.74 10.43 -5.48
N GLU A 82 13.45 11.07 -6.42
CA GLU A 82 12.82 12.09 -7.27
C GLU A 82 11.77 11.49 -8.22
N GLU A 83 11.94 10.26 -8.69
CA GLU A 83 11.00 9.62 -9.59
C GLU A 83 9.66 9.34 -8.88
N ALA A 84 9.73 8.70 -7.70
CA ALA A 84 8.60 8.41 -6.86
C ALA A 84 7.90 9.69 -6.42
N LYS A 85 8.65 10.73 -6.04
CA LYS A 85 8.08 12.03 -5.70
C LYS A 85 7.30 12.64 -6.86
N GLN A 86 7.82 12.57 -8.09
CA GLN A 86 7.11 13.06 -9.28
C GLN A 86 5.86 12.22 -9.59
N LYS A 87 5.88 10.91 -9.38
CA LYS A 87 4.68 10.06 -9.51
C LYS A 87 3.62 10.44 -8.48
N LEU A 88 4.02 10.59 -7.21
CA LEU A 88 3.11 10.98 -6.12
C LEU A 88 2.45 12.33 -6.39
N LEU A 89 3.20 13.36 -6.78
CA LEU A 89 2.65 14.70 -7.05
C LEU A 89 1.76 14.78 -8.30
N ARG A 90 1.74 13.74 -9.14
CA ARG A 90 0.83 13.61 -10.29
C ARG A 90 -0.28 12.59 -10.04
N TYR A 91 -0.32 12.02 -8.84
CA TYR A 91 -1.32 11.05 -8.48
C TYR A 91 -2.64 11.75 -8.25
N GLU A 92 -3.58 11.51 -9.17
CA GLU A 92 -4.94 12.02 -9.12
C GLU A 92 -5.88 10.84 -8.93
N GLY A 93 -6.93 11.04 -8.15
CA GLY A 93 -7.97 10.04 -7.99
C GLY A 93 -9.25 10.67 -7.49
N SER A 94 -10.28 9.85 -7.31
CA SER A 94 -11.45 10.24 -6.54
C SER A 94 -11.41 9.57 -5.17
N ASP A 95 -12.13 10.12 -4.19
CA ASP A 95 -12.45 9.35 -2.98
C ASP A 95 -13.40 8.22 -3.40
N MET A 96 -12.82 7.15 -3.95
CA MET A 96 -13.50 5.89 -4.19
C MET A 96 -13.72 5.22 -2.85
N SER A 97 -14.50 5.85 -1.97
CA SER A 97 -15.18 5.14 -0.90
C SER A 97 -16.14 4.20 -1.62
N PRO A 98 -15.82 2.89 -1.75
CA PRO A 98 -16.63 2.02 -2.56
C PRO A 98 -18.01 1.89 -1.92
N GLN A 99 -19.05 1.75 -2.76
CA GLN A 99 -20.41 1.57 -2.26
C GLN A 99 -20.54 0.33 -1.37
N GLU A 100 -19.63 -0.65 -1.55
CA GLU A 100 -19.55 -1.87 -0.75
C GLU A 100 -18.10 -2.14 -0.29
N PRO A 101 -17.89 -2.51 1.00
CA PRO A 101 -16.59 -2.95 1.51
C PRO A 101 -16.03 -4.15 0.75
N HIS A 102 -14.75 -4.10 0.38
CA HIS A 102 -14.08 -5.21 -0.30
C HIS A 102 -12.57 -5.19 -0.03
N PHE A 103 -11.88 -6.28 -0.42
CA PHE A 103 -10.42 -6.31 -0.48
C PHE A 103 -9.93 -5.70 -1.78
N GLU A 104 -8.98 -4.80 -1.66
CA GLU A 104 -8.16 -4.33 -2.76
C GLU A 104 -6.75 -4.85 -2.61
N TYR A 105 -6.08 -5.06 -3.74
CA TYR A 105 -4.72 -5.55 -3.79
C TYR A 105 -3.87 -4.51 -4.54
N PRO A 106 -3.54 -3.37 -3.91
CA PRO A 106 -2.74 -2.30 -4.54
C PRO A 106 -1.37 -2.77 -5.02
N TYR A 107 -0.85 -3.84 -4.43
CA TYR A 107 0.41 -4.46 -4.83
C TYR A 107 0.25 -5.97 -4.87
N VAL A 108 0.61 -6.59 -5.99
CA VAL A 108 0.74 -8.04 -6.15
C VAL A 108 1.88 -8.31 -7.11
N GLU A 109 2.81 -9.16 -6.68
CA GLU A 109 3.92 -9.62 -7.48
C GLU A 109 4.09 -11.13 -7.33
N VAL A 110 4.49 -11.79 -8.41
CA VAL A 110 4.99 -13.17 -8.35
C VAL A 110 6.48 -13.11 -8.12
N VAL A 111 6.89 -13.59 -6.96
CA VAL A 111 8.29 -13.57 -6.51
C VAL A 111 8.88 -14.97 -6.57
N GLU A 112 10.20 -15.05 -6.75
CA GLU A 112 10.96 -16.27 -6.57
C GLU A 112 11.70 -16.18 -5.24
N PHE A 113 11.45 -17.13 -4.35
CA PHE A 113 12.16 -17.27 -3.08
C PHE A 113 13.49 -17.99 -3.28
N ASP A 114 14.31 -17.96 -2.24
CA ASP A 114 15.52 -18.78 -2.15
C ASP A 114 15.18 -20.24 -2.51
N GLU A 115 16.08 -20.92 -3.24
CA GLU A 115 15.94 -22.31 -3.70
C GLU A 115 14.94 -22.54 -4.87
N GLY A 116 14.45 -21.48 -5.52
CA GLY A 116 13.66 -21.57 -6.76
C GLY A 116 12.17 -21.83 -6.55
N GLU A 117 11.69 -21.73 -5.31
CA GLU A 117 10.26 -21.75 -5.02
C GLU A 117 9.60 -20.44 -5.48
N ARG A 118 8.43 -20.52 -6.08
CA ARG A 118 7.66 -19.33 -6.49
C ARG A 118 6.58 -19.02 -5.46
N GLY A 119 6.35 -17.73 -5.21
CA GLY A 119 5.33 -17.23 -4.31
C GLY A 119 4.55 -16.07 -4.88
N ILE A 120 3.52 -15.67 -4.14
CA ILE A 120 2.89 -14.37 -4.32
C ILE A 120 3.23 -13.53 -3.11
N LEU A 121 3.66 -12.31 -3.40
CA LEU A 121 3.79 -11.26 -2.43
C LEU A 121 2.84 -10.14 -2.78
N GLY A 122 2.13 -9.61 -1.80
CA GLY A 122 1.15 -8.58 -2.04
C GLY A 122 0.82 -7.82 -0.77
N SER A 123 0.23 -6.66 -0.97
CA SER A 123 -0.43 -5.90 0.09
C SER A 123 -1.92 -5.89 -0.20
N ASP A 124 -2.72 -6.17 0.81
CA ASP A 124 -4.17 -6.11 0.76
C ASP A 124 -4.69 -4.96 1.63
N ILE A 125 -5.76 -4.32 1.18
CA ILE A 125 -6.46 -3.27 1.92
C ILE A 125 -7.94 -3.63 1.99
N TRP A 126 -8.49 -3.64 3.19
CA TRP A 126 -9.93 -3.65 3.39
C TRP A 126 -10.48 -2.22 3.32
N THR A 127 -11.38 -1.95 2.38
CA THR A 127 -11.83 -0.57 2.06
C THR A 127 -13.05 -0.08 2.83
N GLY A 128 -13.61 -0.91 3.72
CA GLY A 128 -14.78 -0.54 4.51
C GLY A 128 -14.59 -0.69 6.02
N PRO A 129 -15.65 -0.54 6.82
CA PRO A 129 -15.59 -0.86 8.23
C PRO A 129 -15.20 -2.33 8.40
N ILE A 130 -14.24 -2.59 9.29
CA ILE A 130 -13.89 -3.97 9.68
C ILE A 130 -15.18 -4.60 10.23
N PRO A 131 -15.63 -5.75 9.71
CA PRO A 131 -16.82 -6.41 10.24
C PRO A 131 -16.56 -6.81 11.70
N TYR A 132 -17.15 -6.06 12.64
CA TYR A 132 -17.13 -6.41 14.06
C TYR A 132 -17.87 -7.74 14.24
N GLY A 133 -17.16 -8.77 14.73
CA GLY A 133 -17.81 -10.01 15.15
C GLY A 133 -17.17 -11.32 14.70
N LEU A 134 -15.99 -11.35 14.07
CA LEU A 134 -15.23 -12.60 13.95
C LEU A 134 -14.60 -12.92 15.32
N PRO A 135 -15.14 -13.88 16.10
CA PRO A 135 -14.61 -14.18 17.42
C PRO A 135 -13.29 -14.91 17.21
N GLY A 136 -12.16 -14.29 17.58
CA GLY A 136 -10.86 -14.94 17.65
C GLY A 136 -10.24 -15.41 16.32
N GLY A 137 -10.72 -14.94 15.17
CA GLY A 137 -10.27 -15.42 13.87
C GLY A 137 -9.17 -14.54 13.27
N ALA A 138 -7.90 -14.91 13.45
CA ALA A 138 -6.96 -14.80 12.33
C ALA A 138 -7.50 -15.73 11.22
N GLY A 139 -8.53 -15.29 10.50
CA GLY A 139 -9.04 -16.00 9.36
C GLY A 139 -7.94 -15.99 8.30
N GLY A 140 -7.39 -17.15 7.99
CA GLY A 140 -6.46 -17.26 6.87
C GLY A 140 -7.13 -16.73 5.61
N CYS A 141 -6.53 -15.73 4.97
CA CYS A 141 -6.92 -15.33 3.63
C CYS A 141 -6.28 -16.32 2.65
N ASN A 142 -7.11 -17.10 1.94
CA ASN A 142 -6.62 -17.89 0.82
C ASN A 142 -6.72 -17.01 -0.44
N GLY A 143 -5.58 -16.69 -1.04
CA GLY A 143 -5.51 -16.02 -2.33
C GLY A 143 -5.30 -17.02 -3.46
N TYR A 144 -5.98 -16.83 -4.58
CA TYR A 144 -5.74 -17.57 -5.82
C TYR A 144 -5.40 -16.58 -6.92
N LEU A 145 -4.36 -16.85 -7.70
CA LEU A 145 -4.03 -16.07 -8.90
C LEU A 145 -4.49 -16.82 -10.14
N PHE A 146 -5.21 -16.13 -11.01
CA PHE A 146 -5.75 -16.72 -12.23
C PHE A 146 -5.06 -16.14 -13.46
N ASN A 147 -4.80 -16.96 -14.48
CA ASN A 147 -4.38 -16.46 -15.78
C ASN A 147 -5.57 -15.84 -16.57
N LYS A 148 -5.29 -15.31 -17.76
CA LYS A 148 -6.30 -14.69 -18.64
C LYS A 148 -7.40 -15.67 -19.10
N GLN A 149 -7.17 -16.98 -18.95
CA GLN A 149 -8.09 -18.04 -19.29
C GLN A 149 -8.95 -18.48 -18.10
N GLY A 150 -8.72 -17.92 -16.91
CA GLY A 150 -9.44 -18.26 -15.67
C GLY A 150 -8.88 -19.50 -14.97
N GLU A 151 -7.68 -19.95 -15.31
CA GLU A 151 -7.03 -21.09 -14.66
C GLU A 151 -6.18 -20.61 -13.47
N VAL A 152 -6.26 -21.33 -12.35
CA VAL A 152 -5.43 -21.07 -11.17
C VAL A 152 -3.96 -21.33 -11.53
N ILE A 153 -3.13 -20.31 -11.41
CA ILE A 153 -1.68 -20.37 -11.60
C ILE A 153 -0.89 -20.25 -10.28
N PHE A 154 -1.59 -19.93 -9.18
CA PHE A 154 -1.09 -19.99 -7.81
C PHE A 154 -2.28 -20.12 -6.85
#